data_AF-A0A421L2B1-F1
#
_entry.id   AF-A0A421L2B1-F1
#
_cell.length_a   1.000
_cell.length_b   1.000
_cell.length_c   1.000
_cell.angle_alpha   90.00
_cell.angle_beta   90.00
_cell.angle_gamma   90.00
#
_symmetry.space_group_name_H-M   'P 1'
#
loop_
_entity.id
_entity.type
_entity.pdbx_description
1 polymer ?
#
loop_
_entity_poly.entity_id
_entity_poly.type
_entity_poly.pdbx_seq_one_letter_code
_entity_poly.pdbx_strand_id
1 'polypeptide(L)'
;MDKSSPSSLPTWGSFLEQSSYLSDPEAAGACPCHARAARCRTMLADMARQSRTTLVHLSELTGQALRVDWQGKAAQAYRAQVRAMDALCQDQRIQAGRTLNLIDQESQP
;
A
#
# COMPACT_ATOMS: atom_id res chain seq x y z
N MET A 1 -20.16 12.48 -42.22
CA MET A 1 -18.83 13.11 -42.02
C MET A 1 -18.28 12.54 -40.72
N ASP A 2 -17.72 11.34 -40.80
CA ASP A 2 -17.20 10.62 -39.64
C ASP A 2 -15.72 10.93 -39.49
N LYS A 3 -15.38 11.54 -38.35
CA LYS A 3 -14.01 11.91 -37.95
C LYS A 3 -13.40 10.71 -37.24
N SER A 4 -12.74 9.82 -37.99
CA SER A 4 -11.97 8.72 -37.41
C SER A 4 -10.61 9.23 -36.94
N SER A 5 -10.43 9.41 -35.63
CA SER A 5 -9.13 9.71 -35.02
C SER A 5 -8.17 8.51 -35.21
N PRO A 6 -6.89 8.73 -35.56
CA PRO A 6 -5.92 7.65 -35.60
C PRO A 6 -5.56 7.21 -34.18
N SER A 7 -5.83 5.94 -33.87
CA SER A 7 -5.34 5.26 -32.67
C SER A 7 -3.83 5.06 -32.79
N SER A 8 -3.05 5.93 -32.17
CA SER A 8 -1.61 5.72 -31.97
C SER A 8 -1.41 4.68 -30.86
N LEU A 9 -1.39 3.39 -31.21
CA LEU A 9 -0.80 2.40 -30.31
C LEU A 9 0.68 2.76 -30.11
N PRO A 10 1.22 2.70 -28.88
CA PRO A 10 2.64 2.95 -28.68
C PRO A 10 3.43 1.91 -29.47
N THR A 11 4.40 2.34 -30.26
CA THR A 11 5.26 1.46 -31.03
C THR A 11 6.10 0.62 -30.07
N TRP A 12 5.70 -0.64 -29.84
CA TRP A 12 6.42 -1.60 -28.97
C TRP A 12 7.80 -2.01 -29.53
N GLY A 13 8.08 -1.71 -30.81
CA GLY A 13 9.32 -2.10 -31.49
C GLY A 13 10.59 -1.53 -30.85
N SER A 14 10.58 -0.25 -30.45
CA SER A 14 11.75 0.41 -29.85
C SER A 14 12.03 0.02 -28.40
N PHE A 15 11.10 -0.68 -27.72
CA PHE A 15 11.31 -1.19 -26.37
C PHE A 15 12.03 -2.54 -26.37
N LEU A 16 11.79 -3.37 -27.40
CA LEU A 16 12.38 -4.71 -27.53
C LEU A 16 13.79 -4.71 -28.15
N GLU A 17 14.18 -3.63 -28.85
CA GLU A 17 15.53 -3.49 -29.42
C GLU A 17 16.60 -3.05 -28.40
N GLN A 18 16.22 -2.76 -27.15
CA GLN A 18 17.17 -2.33 -26.14
C GLN A 18 17.80 -3.52 -25.39
N SER A 19 18.52 -4.38 -26.12
CA SER A 19 19.27 -5.52 -25.58
C SER A 19 20.32 -5.12 -24.52
N SER A 20 20.67 -3.83 -24.40
CA SER A 20 21.61 -3.32 -23.40
C SER A 20 21.09 -3.45 -21.97
N TYR A 21 19.79 -3.30 -21.72
CA TYR A 21 19.22 -3.35 -20.36
C TYR A 21 19.12 -4.77 -19.79
N LEU A 22 19.17 -5.80 -20.64
CA LEU A 22 19.20 -7.20 -20.21
C LEU A 22 20.63 -7.65 -19.85
N SER A 23 21.63 -6.87 -20.24
CA SER A 23 23.05 -7.25 -20.16
C SER A 23 23.82 -6.45 -19.09
N ASP A 24 23.28 -5.31 -18.65
CA ASP A 24 23.92 -4.39 -17.71
C ASP A 24 22.92 -3.93 -16.61
N PRO A 25 23.12 -4.34 -15.35
CA PRO A 25 22.26 -3.94 -14.23
C PRO A 25 22.32 -2.45 -13.91
N GLU A 26 23.41 -1.74 -14.24
CA GLU A 26 23.48 -0.28 -14.06
C GLU A 26 22.62 0.43 -15.11
N ALA A 27 22.63 -0.06 -16.36
CA ALA A 27 21.73 0.43 -17.40
C ALA A 27 20.27 0.16 -17.05
N ALA A 28 19.94 -1.00 -16.46
CA ALA A 28 18.59 -1.35 -16.02
C ALA A 28 18.00 -0.27 -15.07
N GLY A 29 18.81 0.31 -14.19
CA GLY A 29 18.39 1.41 -13.30
C GLY A 29 17.95 2.68 -14.02
N ALA A 30 18.47 2.94 -15.22
CA ALA A 30 18.08 4.08 -16.07
C ALA A 30 16.85 3.79 -16.96
N CYS A 31 16.36 2.54 -17.03
CA CYS A 31 15.15 2.22 -17.77
C CYS A 31 13.94 2.95 -17.17
N PRO A 32 13.13 3.67 -17.98
CA PRO A 32 11.88 4.28 -17.52
C PRO A 32 10.93 3.29 -16.83
N CYS A 33 11.00 2.02 -17.21
CA CYS A 33 10.26 0.91 -16.63
C CYS A 33 10.62 0.67 -15.14
N HIS A 34 11.91 0.55 -14.81
CA HIS A 34 12.40 0.34 -13.45
C HIS A 34 12.22 1.60 -12.59
N ALA A 35 12.42 2.79 -13.16
CA ALA A 35 12.13 4.04 -12.46
C ALA A 35 10.64 4.16 -12.08
N ARG A 36 9.73 3.72 -12.95
CA ARG A 36 8.29 3.70 -12.65
C ARG A 36 7.94 2.65 -11.60
N ALA A 37 8.52 1.45 -11.70
CA ALA A 37 8.34 0.40 -10.69
C ALA A 37 8.83 0.86 -9.30
N ALA A 38 10.01 1.48 -9.21
CA ALA A 38 10.57 2.02 -7.97
C ALA A 38 9.66 3.10 -7.35
N ARG A 39 9.09 3.99 -8.16
CA ARG A 39 8.09 4.97 -7.68
C ARG A 39 6.83 4.30 -7.15
N CYS A 40 6.30 3.27 -7.83
CA CYS A 40 5.16 2.51 -7.33
C CYS A 40 5.46 1.83 -5.99
N ARG A 41 6.64 1.19 -5.85
CA ARG A 41 7.09 0.58 -4.58
C ARG A 41 7.16 1.61 -3.46
N THR A 42 7.75 2.78 -3.72
CA THR A 42 7.85 3.88 -2.75
C THR A 42 6.46 4.34 -2.29
N MET A 43 5.55 4.57 -3.24
CA MET A 43 4.18 4.96 -2.94
C MET A 43 3.43 3.91 -2.09
N LEU A 44 3.56 2.63 -2.43
CA LEU A 44 2.95 1.54 -1.66
C LEU A 44 3.54 1.44 -0.24
N ALA A 45 4.86 1.60 -0.10
CA ALA A 45 5.52 1.61 1.20
C ALA A 45 5.03 2.77 2.07
N ASP A 46 4.88 3.96 1.49
CA ASP A 46 4.37 5.13 2.21
C ASP A 46 2.91 4.97 2.62
N MET A 47 2.06 4.45 1.73
CA MET A 47 0.67 4.12 2.07
C MET A 47 0.57 3.09 3.20
N ALA A 48 1.43 2.06 3.20
CA ALA A 48 1.46 1.05 4.25
C ALA A 48 1.97 1.64 5.58
N ARG A 49 2.96 2.53 5.56
CA ARG A 49 3.44 3.27 6.75
C ARG A 49 2.37 4.20 7.33
N GLN A 50 1.67 4.94 6.47
CA GLN A 50 0.57 5.81 6.89
C GLN A 50 -0.58 5.00 7.48
N SER A 51 -1.00 3.92 6.81
CA SER A 51 -2.03 2.99 7.32
C SER A 51 -1.67 2.47 8.69
N ARG A 52 -0.42 2.00 8.88
CA ARG A 52 0.06 1.52 10.17
C ARG A 52 -0.02 2.59 11.26
N THR A 53 0.34 3.83 10.96
CA THR A 53 0.28 4.96 11.91
C THR A 53 -1.16 5.24 12.31
N THR A 54 -2.07 5.33 11.35
CA THR A 54 -3.50 5.54 11.59
C THR A 54 -4.10 4.42 12.45
N LEU A 55 -3.74 3.16 12.20
CA LEU A 55 -4.24 2.01 12.96
C LEU A 55 -3.76 2.01 14.42
N VAL A 56 -2.53 2.48 14.69
CA VAL A 56 -2.05 2.69 16.06
C VAL A 56 -2.90 3.73 16.76
N HIS A 57 -3.11 4.88 16.11
CA HIS A 57 -3.91 5.96 16.69
C HIS A 57 -5.37 5.54 16.95
N LEU A 58 -5.97 4.77 16.04
CA LEU A 58 -7.30 4.21 16.25
C LEU A 58 -7.32 3.28 17.47
N SER A 59 -6.35 2.38 17.63
CA SER A 59 -6.28 1.49 18.80
C SER A 59 -6.17 2.28 20.12
N GLU A 60 -5.40 3.37 20.14
CA GLU A 60 -5.32 4.28 21.30
C GLU A 60 -6.67 4.93 21.62
N LEU A 61 -7.36 5.47 20.61
CA LEU A 61 -8.71 6.04 20.77
C LEU A 61 -9.71 4.99 21.27
N THR A 62 -9.58 3.76 20.79
CA THR A 62 -10.40 2.61 21.22
C THR A 62 -10.18 2.30 22.70
N GLY A 63 -8.92 2.34 23.15
CA GLY A 63 -8.56 2.22 24.56
C GLY A 63 -9.09 3.35 25.43
N GLN A 64 -9.15 4.59 24.92
CA GLN A 64 -9.72 5.74 25.62
C GLN A 64 -11.25 5.65 25.71
N ALA A 65 -11.92 5.25 24.63
CA ALA A 65 -13.36 5.06 24.55
C ALA A 65 -13.91 4.07 25.60
N LEU A 66 -13.11 3.05 25.95
CA LEU A 66 -13.48 2.05 26.97
C LEU A 66 -13.33 2.54 28.41
N ARG A 67 -12.70 3.69 28.66
CA ARG A 67 -12.48 4.23 30.02
C ARG A 67 -13.71 4.90 30.62
N VAL A 68 -14.71 5.20 29.81
CA VAL A 68 -15.96 5.82 30.28
C VAL A 68 -16.77 4.76 31.03
N ASP A 69 -17.16 5.06 32.26
CA ASP A 69 -17.99 4.17 33.09
C ASP A 69 -19.48 4.43 32.87
N TRP A 70 -20.06 3.62 32.00
CA TRP A 70 -21.46 3.62 31.63
C TRP A 70 -22.01 2.19 31.65
N GLN A 71 -23.27 2.04 32.01
CA GLN A 71 -23.87 0.74 32.31
C GLN A 71 -25.10 0.45 31.44
N GLY A 72 -25.58 -0.79 31.50
CA GLY A 72 -26.75 -1.24 30.75
C GLY A 72 -26.40 -1.84 29.38
N LYS A 73 -27.45 -2.26 28.66
CA LYS A 73 -27.34 -3.01 27.39
C LYS A 73 -26.64 -2.19 26.28
N ALA A 74 -26.92 -0.89 26.20
CA ALA A 74 -26.26 0.00 25.24
C ALA A 74 -24.74 0.08 25.48
N ALA A 75 -24.33 0.17 26.74
CA ALA A 75 -22.92 0.18 27.12
C ALA A 75 -22.22 -1.15 26.78
N GLN A 76 -22.89 -2.28 26.97
CA GLN A 76 -22.37 -3.59 26.58
C GLN A 76 -22.18 -3.70 25.06
N ALA A 77 -23.18 -3.29 24.28
CA ALA A 77 -23.15 -3.35 22.82
C ALA A 77 -21.99 -2.52 22.24
N TYR A 78 -21.81 -1.29 22.73
CA TYR A 78 -20.68 -0.47 22.29
C TYR A 78 -19.34 -1.04 22.72
N ARG A 79 -19.19 -1.53 23.96
CA ARG A 79 -17.91 -2.16 24.37
C ARG A 79 -17.55 -3.33 23.46
N ALA A 80 -18.54 -4.13 23.06
CA ALA A 80 -18.34 -5.21 22.10
C ALA A 80 -17.91 -4.67 20.73
N GLN A 81 -18.58 -3.63 20.21
CA GLN A 81 -18.23 -3.01 18.95
C GLN A 81 -16.83 -2.39 18.95
N VAL A 82 -16.47 -1.68 20.01
CA VAL A 82 -15.16 -1.05 20.21
C VAL A 82 -14.06 -2.10 20.29
N ARG A 83 -14.28 -3.22 21.00
CA ARG A 83 -13.33 -4.35 21.00
C ARG A 83 -13.21 -5.03 19.63
N ALA A 84 -14.31 -5.17 18.90
CA ALA A 84 -14.28 -5.71 17.54
C ALA A 84 -13.48 -4.81 16.59
N MET A 85 -13.64 -3.48 16.71
CA MET A 85 -12.86 -2.50 15.97
C MET A 85 -11.36 -2.57 16.32
N ASP A 86 -11.01 -2.70 17.60
CA ASP A 86 -9.60 -2.86 18.02
C ASP A 86 -8.98 -4.12 17.38
N ALA A 87 -9.70 -5.25 17.43
CA ALA A 87 -9.23 -6.50 16.83
C ALA A 87 -9.01 -6.37 15.31
N LEU A 88 -9.90 -5.70 14.59
CA LEU A 88 -9.73 -5.38 13.17
C LEU A 88 -8.51 -4.48 12.93
N CYS A 89 -8.31 -3.47 13.77
CA CYS A 89 -7.17 -2.56 13.65
C CYS A 89 -5.84 -3.30 13.86
N GLN A 90 -5.80 -4.22 14.83
CA GLN A 90 -4.64 -5.07 15.10
C GLN A 90 -4.32 -5.98 13.92
N ASP A 91 -5.32 -6.63 13.32
CA ASP A 91 -5.13 -7.49 12.14
C ASP A 91 -4.61 -6.69 10.94
N GLN A 92 -5.25 -5.56 10.63
CA GLN A 92 -4.81 -4.67 9.55
C GLN A 92 -3.38 -4.15 9.76
N ARG A 93 -2.98 -3.92 11.02
CA ARG A 93 -1.60 -3.51 11.34
C ARG A 93 -0.60 -4.61 11.03
N ILE A 94 -0.94 -5.87 11.31
CA ILE A 94 -0.11 -7.03 10.97
C ILE A 94 0.00 -7.14 9.44
N GLN A 95 -1.11 -7.01 8.71
CA GLN A 95 -1.12 -7.05 7.25
C GLN A 95 -0.25 -5.95 6.64
N ALA A 96 -0.40 -4.70 7.08
CA ALA A 96 0.44 -3.58 6.63
C ALA A 96 1.94 -3.84 6.91
N GLY A 97 2.28 -4.45 8.04
CA GLY A 97 3.65 -4.87 8.35
C GLY A 97 4.18 -5.93 7.39
N ARG A 98 3.36 -6.94 7.04
CA ARG A 98 3.73 -7.96 6.05
C ARG A 98 3.93 -7.35 4.66
N THR A 99 3.08 -6.42 4.25
CA THR A 99 3.23 -5.70 2.97
C THR A 99 4.55 -4.93 2.91
N LEU A 100 4.92 -4.22 3.98
CA LEU A 100 6.21 -3.53 4.03
C LEU A 100 7.38 -4.49 3.89
N ASN A 101 7.37 -5.60 4.63
CA ASN A 101 8.43 -6.61 4.54
C ASN A 101 8.56 -7.21 3.12
N LEU A 102 7.44 -7.43 2.43
CA LEU A 102 7.44 -7.92 1.03
C LEU A 102 8.07 -6.89 0.09
N ILE A 103 7.69 -5.62 0.21
CA ILE A 103 8.27 -4.53 -0.60
C ILE A 103 9.78 -4.43 -0.37
N ASP A 104 10.23 -4.54 0.89
CA ASP A 104 11.65 -4.49 1.24
C ASP A 104 12.42 -5.68 0.64
N GLN A 105 11.86 -6.90 0.68
CA GLN A 105 12.43 -8.10 0.06
C GLN A 105 12.56 -7.96 -1.46
N GLU A 106 11.52 -7.49 -2.14
CA GLU A 106 11.53 -7.27 -3.60
C GLU A 106 12.42 -6.10 -4.05
N SER A 107 12.88 -5.28 -3.10
CA SER A 107 13.76 -4.15 -3.36
C SER A 107 15.24 -4.49 -3.16
N GLN A 108 15.56 -5.70 -2.68
CA GLN A 108 16.94 -6.18 -2.66
C GLN A 108 17.38 -6.62 -4.07
N PRO A 109 18.61 -6.26 -4.50
CA PRO A 109 19.15 -6.61 -5.82
C PRO A 109 19.43 -8.10 -5.99
#